data_AF-A0A1H8UZR8-F1
#
_entry.id   AF-A0A1H8UZR8-F1
#
_cell.length_a   1.000
_cell.length_b   1.000
_cell.length_c   1.000
_cell.angle_alpha   90.00
_cell.angle_beta   90.00
_cell.angle_gamma   90.00
#
_symmetry.space_group_name_H-M   'P 1'
#
loop_
_entity.id
_entity.type
_entity.pdbx_description
1 polymer ?
#
loop_
_entity_poly.entity_id
_entity_poly.type
_entity_poly.pdbx_seq_one_letter_code
_entity_poly.pdbx_strand_id
1 'polypeptide(L)'
;MATVSSLDEAVELLAQLHGLAVDGERAALDARITELGAKLDAARREADQLQERIASLESENRTLKQAAAGSDEPVEVKNGCYRFDGDDALYCPLCWDNKRHKARTTRISSRQRVCGTCRSPVSA
;
A
#
# COMPACT_ATOMS: atom_id res chain seq x y z
N MET A 1 -15.64 4.75 7.52
CA MET A 1 -16.45 5.14 8.69
C MET A 1 -17.97 4.99 8.49
N ALA A 2 -18.51 4.71 7.29
CA ALA A 2 -19.95 4.51 7.11
C ALA A 2 -20.46 3.10 7.48
N THR A 3 -19.61 2.06 7.41
CA THR A 3 -20.02 0.66 7.64
C THR A 3 -20.28 0.32 9.11
N VAL A 4 -19.54 0.94 10.03
CA VAL A 4 -19.72 0.73 11.48
C VAL A 4 -21.00 1.38 11.99
N SER A 5 -21.37 2.55 11.46
CA SER A 5 -22.64 3.23 11.78
C SER A 5 -23.86 2.41 11.36
N SER A 6 -23.78 1.76 10.19
CA SER A 6 -24.85 0.87 9.70
C SER A 6 -24.98 -0.42 10.52
N LEU A 7 -23.91 -0.84 11.20
CA LEU A 7 -23.93 -1.98 12.11
C LEU A 7 -24.56 -1.60 13.46
N ASP A 8 -24.31 -0.39 13.95
CA ASP A 8 -24.95 0.13 15.17
C ASP A 8 -26.47 0.27 15.01
N GLU A 9 -26.94 0.78 13.87
CA GLU A 9 -28.39 0.84 13.56
C GLU A 9 -29.04 -0.56 13.51
N ALA A 10 -28.30 -1.57 13.02
CA ALA A 10 -28.79 -2.94 12.98
C ALA A 10 -28.92 -3.55 14.39
N VAL A 11 -28.02 -3.20 15.32
CA VAL A 11 -28.13 -3.60 16.75
C VAL A 11 -29.37 -2.98 17.38
N GLU A 12 -29.63 -1.70 17.10
CA GLU A 12 -30.79 -0.98 17.64
C GLU A 12 -32.12 -1.55 17.14
N LEU A 13 -32.20 -1.88 15.84
CA LEU A 13 -33.36 -2.53 15.24
C LEU A 13 -33.61 -3.94 15.81
N LEU A 14 -32.55 -4.69 16.12
CA LEU A 14 -32.66 -5.99 16.79
C LEU A 14 -33.23 -5.86 18.21
N ALA A 15 -32.83 -4.83 18.95
CA ALA A 15 -33.38 -4.54 20.28
C ALA A 15 -34.87 -4.15 20.23
N GLN A 16 -35.32 -3.49 19.17
CA GLN A 16 -36.72 -3.12 18.99
C GLN A 16 -37.61 -4.34 18.62
N LEU A 17 -37.10 -5.25 17.79
CA LEU A 17 -37.81 -6.49 17.42
C LEU A 17 -38.07 -7.41 18.63
N HIS A 18 -37.17 -7.38 19.63
CA HIS A 18 -37.30 -8.10 20.89
C HIS A 18 -38.57 -7.72 21.70
N GLY A 19 -39.04 -6.47 21.55
CA GLY A 19 -40.21 -5.97 22.28
C GLY A 19 -41.56 -6.47 21.74
N LEU A 20 -41.61 -7.01 20.52
CA LEU A 20 -42.86 -7.25 19.77
C LEU A 20 -43.30 -8.71 19.69
N ALA A 21 -42.53 -9.66 20.22
CA ALA A 21 -42.82 -11.10 20.09
C ALA A 21 -43.74 -11.63 21.21
N VAL A 22 -44.70 -12.49 20.82
CA VAL A 22 -45.67 -13.16 21.71
C VAL A 22 -44.95 -14.20 22.59
N ASP A 23 -45.35 -14.27 23.87
CA ASP A 23 -44.56 -14.84 24.98
C ASP A 23 -44.02 -16.28 24.79
N GLY A 24 -44.63 -17.11 23.95
CA GLY A 24 -44.18 -18.50 23.70
C GLY A 24 -42.99 -18.63 22.74
N GLU A 25 -42.86 -17.71 21.77
CA GLU A 25 -41.72 -17.67 20.82
C GLU A 25 -40.64 -16.69 21.27
N ARG A 26 -40.97 -15.84 22.25
CA ARG A 26 -40.10 -14.80 22.78
C ARG A 26 -38.78 -15.37 23.31
N ALA A 27 -38.80 -16.38 24.17
CA ALA A 27 -37.56 -16.96 24.69
C ALA A 27 -36.62 -17.52 23.60
N ALA A 28 -37.16 -18.10 22.54
CA ALA A 28 -36.38 -18.61 21.41
C ALA A 28 -35.86 -17.47 20.52
N LEU A 29 -36.66 -16.41 20.36
CA LEU A 29 -36.25 -15.19 19.66
C LEU A 29 -35.13 -14.48 20.42
N ASP A 30 -35.24 -14.34 21.73
CA ASP A 30 -34.26 -13.72 22.63
C ASP A 30 -32.91 -14.42 22.55
N ALA A 31 -32.92 -15.76 22.56
CA ALA A 31 -31.71 -16.56 22.39
C ALA A 31 -31.04 -16.29 21.03
N ARG A 32 -31.82 -16.24 19.94
CA ARG A 32 -31.32 -15.95 18.59
C ARG A 32 -30.80 -14.52 18.45
N ILE A 33 -31.49 -13.54 19.04
CA ILE A 33 -31.07 -12.14 19.04
C ILE A 33 -29.76 -11.99 19.80
N THR A 34 -29.64 -12.64 20.96
CA THR A 34 -28.40 -12.62 21.75
C THR A 34 -27.23 -13.25 20.98
N GLU A 35 -27.47 -14.38 20.32
CA GLU A 35 -26.46 -15.04 19.48
C GLU A 35 -26.04 -14.16 18.29
N LEU A 36 -27.00 -13.51 17.63
CA LEU A 36 -26.73 -12.59 16.52
C LEU A 36 -25.99 -11.33 16.99
N GLY A 37 -26.36 -10.75 18.13
CA GLY A 37 -25.67 -9.62 18.73
C GLY A 37 -24.21 -9.96 19.05
N ALA A 38 -23.96 -11.12 19.65
CA ALA A 38 -22.61 -11.58 19.93
C ALA A 38 -21.76 -11.78 18.66
N LYS A 39 -22.35 -12.33 17.59
CA LYS A 39 -21.69 -12.46 16.28
C LYS A 39 -21.39 -11.10 15.66
N LEU A 40 -22.29 -10.13 15.81
CA LEU A 40 -22.14 -8.79 15.26
C LEU A 40 -21.04 -8.02 15.99
N ASP A 41 -21.00 -8.09 17.32
CA ASP A 41 -19.93 -7.51 18.13
C ASP A 41 -18.56 -8.10 17.80
N ALA A 42 -18.50 -9.41 17.56
CA ALA A 42 -17.28 -10.07 17.12
C ALA A 42 -16.83 -9.54 15.74
N ALA A 43 -17.75 -9.44 14.78
CA ALA A 43 -17.46 -8.91 13.45
C ALA A 43 -17.02 -7.44 13.49
N ARG A 44 -17.61 -6.62 14.37
CA ARG A 44 -17.21 -5.23 14.56
C ARG A 44 -15.79 -5.12 15.10
N ARG A 45 -15.45 -5.89 16.13
CA ARG A 45 -14.09 -5.93 16.68
C ARG A 45 -13.06 -6.36 15.63
N GLU A 46 -13.40 -7.34 14.79
CA GLU A 46 -12.53 -7.75 13.68
C GLU A 46 -12.36 -6.64 12.64
N ALA A 47 -13.44 -5.92 12.30
CA ALA A 47 -13.37 -4.79 11.39
C ALA A 47 -12.48 -3.66 11.92
N ASP A 48 -12.57 -3.35 13.22
CA ASP A 48 -11.72 -2.33 13.87
C ASP A 48 -10.24 -2.76 13.85
N GLN A 49 -9.94 -4.02 14.18
CA GLN A 49 -8.58 -4.56 14.10
C GLN A 49 -8.01 -4.52 12.68
N LEU A 50 -8.83 -4.82 11.67
CA LEU A 50 -8.40 -4.73 10.27
C LEU A 50 -8.11 -3.29 9.85
N GLN A 51 -8.90 -2.32 10.31
CA GLN A 51 -8.66 -0.89 10.04
C GLN A 51 -7.33 -0.43 10.64
N GLU A 52 -7.03 -0.83 11.88
CA GLU A 52 -5.74 -0.53 12.53
C GLU A 52 -4.57 -1.15 11.76
N ARG A 53 -4.70 -2.41 11.33
CA ARG A 53 -3.67 -3.09 10.54
C ARG A 53 -3.44 -2.41 9.19
N ILE A 54 -4.50 -1.97 8.51
CA ILE A 54 -4.40 -1.21 7.26
C ILE A 54 -3.63 0.09 7.50
N ALA A 55 -4.00 0.86 8.52
CA ALA A 55 -3.33 2.13 8.83
C ALA A 55 -1.83 1.93 9.15
N SER A 56 -1.50 0.86 9.90
CA SER A 56 -0.11 0.49 10.20
C SER A 56 0.67 0.13 8.93
N LEU A 57 0.11 -0.74 8.09
CA LEU A 57 0.74 -1.17 6.84
C LEU A 57 0.92 -0.01 5.86
N GLU A 58 -0.04 0.90 5.76
CA GLU A 58 0.09 2.10 4.94
C GLU A 58 1.22 3.00 5.45
N SER A 59 1.37 3.13 6.77
CA SER A 59 2.49 3.88 7.37
C SER A 59 3.83 3.23 7.06
N GLU A 60 3.94 1.92 7.25
CA GLU A 60 5.15 1.17 6.94
C GLU A 60 5.49 1.27 5.45
N ASN A 61 4.49 1.16 4.57
CA ASN A 61 4.68 1.30 3.13
C ASN A 61 5.16 2.71 2.75
N ARG A 62 4.67 3.76 3.41
CA ARG A 62 5.17 5.13 3.24
C ARG A 62 6.63 5.25 3.68
N THR A 63 6.99 4.71 4.85
CA THR A 63 8.37 4.72 5.35
C THR A 63 9.30 3.94 4.43
N LEU A 64 8.90 2.74 3.98
CA LEU A 64 9.67 1.93 3.05
C LEU A 64 9.80 2.61 1.69
N LYS A 65 8.76 3.29 1.19
CA LYS A 65 8.86 4.10 -0.04
C LYS A 65 9.81 5.27 0.12
N GLN A 66 9.83 5.93 1.28
CA GLN A 66 10.79 7.00 1.57
C GLN A 66 12.22 6.46 1.70
N ALA A 67 12.41 5.27 2.29
CA ALA A 67 13.72 4.63 2.40
C ALA A 67 14.21 4.06 1.05
N ALA A 68 13.29 3.51 0.24
CA ALA A 68 13.57 2.96 -1.09
C ALA A 68 13.69 4.04 -2.16
N ALA A 69 13.16 5.24 -1.90
CA ALA A 69 13.67 6.46 -2.49
C ALA A 69 15.07 6.73 -1.92
N GLY A 70 16.02 5.85 -2.24
CA GLY A 70 17.44 6.14 -2.10
C GLY A 70 17.73 7.46 -2.79
N SER A 71 18.87 8.08 -2.43
CA SER A 71 19.26 9.37 -3.03
C SER A 71 19.06 9.31 -4.54
N ASP A 72 18.19 10.18 -5.05
CA ASP A 72 18.01 10.29 -6.48
C ASP A 72 19.33 10.71 -7.15
N GLU A 73 20.28 11.25 -6.39
CA GLU A 73 21.58 11.66 -6.89
C GLU A 73 22.52 10.47 -7.21
N PRO A 74 23.31 10.56 -8.29
CA PRO A 74 24.35 9.58 -8.60
C PRO A 74 25.37 9.48 -7.46
N VAL A 75 25.73 8.25 -7.09
CA VAL A 75 26.76 7.97 -6.06
C VAL A 75 28.15 7.93 -6.68
N GLU A 76 28.26 7.47 -7.92
CA GLU A 76 29.54 7.36 -8.62
C GLU A 76 29.37 7.63 -10.12
N VAL A 77 30.42 8.17 -10.73
CA VAL A 77 30.59 8.18 -12.19
C VAL A 77 31.55 7.06 -12.57
N LYS A 78 31.04 6.02 -13.24
CA LYS A 78 31.83 4.88 -13.71
C LYS A 78 31.74 4.81 -15.23
N ASN A 79 32.89 4.84 -15.90
CA ASN A 79 32.97 4.71 -17.36
C ASN A 79 32.07 5.74 -18.06
N GLY A 80 32.15 7.00 -17.62
CA GLY A 80 31.34 8.10 -18.15
C GLY A 80 29.83 8.01 -17.87
N CYS A 81 29.35 6.99 -17.16
CA CYS A 81 27.95 6.80 -16.79
C CYS A 81 27.71 7.02 -15.29
N TYR A 82 26.50 7.39 -14.92
CA TYR A 82 26.08 7.46 -13.51
C TYR A 82 25.72 6.09 -12.96
N ARG A 83 26.07 5.86 -11.70
CA ARG A 83 25.61 4.75 -10.88
C ARG A 83 24.89 5.30 -9.66
N PHE A 84 23.75 4.71 -9.32
CA PHE A 84 22.93 5.11 -8.17
C PHE A 84 23.12 4.14 -7.02
N ASP A 85 22.72 4.56 -5.82
CA ASP A 85 22.76 3.70 -4.65
C ASP A 85 21.86 2.48 -4.84
N GLY A 86 22.34 1.31 -4.42
CA GLY A 86 21.60 0.04 -4.54
C GLY A 86 21.43 -0.53 -5.96
N ASP A 87 22.05 0.05 -7.00
CA ASP A 87 22.00 -0.49 -8.37
C ASP A 87 23.38 -0.51 -9.06
N ASP A 88 23.76 -1.68 -9.60
CA ASP A 88 24.99 -1.88 -10.36
C ASP A 88 24.88 -1.47 -11.84
N ALA A 89 23.69 -1.09 -12.29
CA ALA A 89 23.48 -0.60 -13.65
C ALA A 89 24.10 0.78 -13.88
N LEU A 90 24.45 1.03 -15.15
CA LEU A 90 25.03 2.30 -15.61
C LEU A 90 23.99 3.13 -16.37
N TYR A 91 23.86 4.38 -15.97
CA TYR A 91 22.83 5.32 -16.42
C TYR A 91 23.42 6.49 -17.21
N CYS A 92 22.62 7.05 -18.11
CA CYS A 92 23.04 8.13 -19.00
C CYS A 92 23.09 9.47 -18.23
N PRO A 93 24.26 10.16 -18.17
CA PRO A 93 24.37 11.46 -17.52
C PRO A 93 23.46 12.52 -18.17
N LEU A 94 23.40 12.54 -19.51
CA LEU A 94 22.62 13.53 -20.23
C LEU A 94 21.11 13.43 -19.92
N CYS A 95 20.56 12.22 -19.78
CA CYS A 95 19.16 12.05 -19.39
C CYS A 95 18.92 12.46 -17.93
N TRP A 96 19.88 12.20 -17.06
CA TRP A 96 19.79 12.57 -15.66
C TRP A 96 19.89 14.08 -15.46
N ASP A 97 20.95 14.72 -15.98
CA ASP A 97 21.24 16.14 -15.77
C ASP A 97 20.14 17.05 -16.34
N ASN A 98 19.49 16.65 -17.45
CA ASN A 98 18.44 17.46 -18.09
C ASN A 98 17.03 17.18 -17.57
N LYS A 99 16.70 15.92 -17.28
CA LYS A 99 15.31 15.49 -17.02
C LYS A 99 15.14 14.69 -15.73
N ARG A 100 16.19 14.53 -14.92
CA ARG A 100 16.22 13.63 -13.75
C ARG A 100 15.68 12.24 -14.09
N HIS A 101 15.98 11.75 -15.30
CA HIS A 101 15.47 10.49 -15.82
C HIS A 101 16.57 9.42 -15.82
N LYS A 102 16.37 8.34 -15.04
CA LYS A 102 17.27 7.19 -14.93
C LYS A 102 17.20 6.30 -16.18
N ALA A 103 17.81 6.75 -17.28
CA ALA A 103 17.90 5.98 -18.52
C ALA A 103 19.10 5.02 -18.51
N ARG A 104 18.83 3.71 -18.44
CA ARG A 104 19.86 2.67 -18.48
C ARG A 104 20.59 2.67 -19.83
N THR A 105 21.91 2.58 -19.77
CA THR A 105 22.76 2.48 -20.97
C THR A 105 23.04 1.03 -21.34
N THR A 106 23.05 0.74 -22.63
CA THR A 106 23.39 -0.58 -23.19
C THR A 106 24.80 -0.55 -23.75
N ARG A 107 25.58 -1.59 -23.48
CA ARG A 107 26.94 -1.73 -24.02
C ARG A 107 26.88 -2.20 -25.47
N ILE A 108 27.57 -1.49 -26.37
CA ILE A 108 27.73 -1.88 -27.77
C ILE A 108 29.12 -2.46 -28.01
N SER A 109 30.15 -1.86 -27.40
CA SER A 109 31.54 -2.32 -27.55
C SER A 109 32.29 -2.25 -26.23
N SER A 110 33.57 -2.65 -26.23
CA SER A 110 34.42 -2.55 -25.05
C SER A 110 34.56 -1.11 -24.54
N ARG A 111 34.49 -0.11 -25.43
CA ARG A 111 34.73 1.33 -25.17
C ARG A 111 33.49 2.22 -25.30
N GLN A 112 32.34 1.66 -25.68
CA GLN A 112 31.16 2.47 -26.02
C GLN A 112 29.87 1.86 -25.50
N ARG A 113 29.08 2.72 -24.86
CA ARG A 113 27.69 2.47 -24.47
C ARG A 113 26.78 3.47 -25.16
N VAL A 114 25.51 3.14 -25.28
CA VAL A 114 24.48 4.03 -25.80
C VAL A 114 23.30 4.09 -24.84
N CYS A 115 22.71 5.27 -24.69
CA CYS A 115 21.45 5.42 -24.00
C CYS A 115 20.28 4.97 -24.89
N GLY A 116 19.40 4.09 -24.40
CA GLY A 116 18.20 3.70 -25.15
C GLY A 116 17.19 4.83 -25.35
N THR A 117 17.19 5.84 -24.46
CA THR A 117 16.21 6.93 -24.45
C THR A 117 16.64 8.10 -25.35
N CYS A 118 17.83 8.66 -25.14
CA CYS A 118 18.31 9.82 -25.92
C CYS A 118 19.29 9.47 -27.04
N ARG A 119 19.66 8.18 -27.18
CA ARG A 119 20.64 7.68 -28.17
C ARG A 119 22.03 8.32 -28.08
N SER A 120 22.33 9.06 -27.01
CA SER A 120 23.64 9.65 -26.82
C SER A 120 24.69 8.55 -26.61
N PRO A 121 25.83 8.61 -27.33
CA PRO A 121 26.96 7.75 -27.05
C PRO A 121 27.59 8.19 -25.73
N VAL A 122 27.85 7.23 -24.85
CA VAL A 122 28.59 7.44 -23.60
C VAL A 122 29.87 6.62 -23.68
N SER A 123 31.01 7.30 -23.65
CA SER A 123 32.33 6.69 -23.67
C SER A 123 32.50 5.87 -22.40
N ALA A 124 32.79 4.57 -22.55
CA ALA A 124 32.92 3.64 -21.44
C ALA A 124 34.35 3.13 -21.23
#